data_AF-A0A6J4XIX9-F1
#
_entry.id   AF-A0A6J4XIX9-F1
#
_cell.length_a   1.000
_cell.length_b   1.000
_cell.length_c   1.000
_cell.angle_alpha   90.00
_cell.angle_beta   90.00
_cell.angle_gamma   90.00
#
_symmetry.space_group_name_H-M   'P 1'
#
loop_
_entity.id
_entity.type
_entity.pdbx_description
1 polymer ?
#
loop_
_entity_poly.entity_id
_entity_poly.type
_entity_poly.pdbx_seq_one_letter_code
_entity_poly.pdbx_strand_id
1 'polypeptide(L)'
;MMKMTLNLLFNILFGFKKTFDIVLENLALRQQLATMKRSAKRPQLRASDRLFWIILSRFLSNWRQVLIVVKPETVVRWHKKGFKLFWRFKSRRKGPGRPPISSEIRDLVRRIAKANPLWGAPRIHGELLKLGIETPNERCPI
;
A
#
# COMPACT_ATOMS: atom_id res chain seq x y z
N MET A 1 22.67 -0.98 37.64
CA MET A 1 22.77 -2.22 36.86
C MET A 1 22.07 -2.16 35.49
N MET A 2 20.78 -1.80 35.39
CA MET A 2 20.02 -1.75 34.11
C MET A 2 20.60 -0.82 33.02
N LYS A 3 21.28 0.28 33.39
CA LYS A 3 21.88 1.21 32.41
C LYS A 3 23.09 0.62 31.69
N MET A 4 23.80 -0.29 32.34
CA MET A 4 25.04 -0.88 31.82
C MET A 4 24.75 -2.02 30.84
N THR A 5 23.70 -2.80 31.10
CA THR A 5 23.17 -3.79 30.15
C THR A 5 22.56 -3.11 28.92
N LEU A 6 21.86 -1.98 29.09
CA LEU A 6 21.35 -1.20 27.96
C LEU A 6 22.49 -0.63 27.10
N ASN A 7 23.53 -0.07 27.71
CA ASN A 7 24.68 0.47 26.98
C ASN A 7 25.52 -0.62 26.30
N LEU A 8 25.62 -1.81 26.87
CA LEU A 8 26.25 -2.98 26.25
C LEU A 8 25.44 -3.46 25.04
N LEU A 9 24.13 -3.61 25.19
CA LEU A 9 23.24 -3.94 24.06
C LEU A 9 23.32 -2.86 22.97
N PHE A 10 23.32 -1.59 23.35
CA PHE A 10 23.44 -0.47 22.41
C PHE A 10 24.78 -0.49 21.67
N ASN A 11 25.90 -0.72 22.36
CA ASN A 11 27.22 -0.81 21.74
C ASN A 11 27.39 -2.04 20.85
N ILE A 12 26.83 -3.18 21.23
CA ILE A 12 26.84 -4.39 20.40
C ILE A 12 26.00 -4.12 19.14
N LEU A 13 24.79 -3.58 19.29
CA LEU A 13 23.92 -3.23 18.15
C LEU A 13 24.56 -2.16 17.24
N PHE A 14 25.26 -1.17 17.80
CA PHE A 14 25.96 -0.11 17.05
C PHE A 14 27.27 -0.58 16.42
N GLY A 15 28.02 -1.48 17.07
CA GLY A 15 29.22 -2.09 16.52
C GLY A 15 28.91 -2.97 15.31
N PHE A 16 27.79 -3.70 15.36
CA PHE A 16 27.26 -4.40 14.20
C PHE A 16 26.93 -3.45 13.05
N LYS A 17 26.30 -2.30 13.31
CA LYS A 17 25.96 -1.33 12.24
C LYS A 17 27.16 -0.93 11.39
N LYS A 18 28.34 -0.68 11.99
CA LYS A 18 29.53 -0.24 11.25
C LYS A 18 30.09 -1.31 10.30
N THR A 19 30.11 -2.57 10.73
CA THR A 19 30.55 -3.70 9.88
C THR A 19 29.49 -4.04 8.83
N PHE A 20 28.21 -3.98 9.20
CA PHE A 20 27.11 -4.15 8.26
C PHE A 20 27.09 -3.06 7.20
N ASP A 21 27.44 -1.81 7.52
CA ASP A 21 27.50 -0.72 6.56
C ASP A 21 28.49 -1.02 5.42
N ILE A 22 29.71 -1.50 5.74
CA ILE A 22 30.74 -1.85 4.74
C ILE A 22 30.33 -3.08 3.91
N VAL A 23 29.71 -4.08 4.54
CA VAL A 23 29.22 -5.29 3.85
C VAL A 23 28.06 -4.95 2.92
N LEU A 24 27.12 -4.11 3.37
CA LEU A 24 26.00 -3.64 2.55
C LEU A 24 26.47 -2.72 1.43
N GLU A 25 27.49 -1.88 1.66
CA GLU A 25 28.13 -1.08 0.61
C GLU A 25 28.76 -1.97 -0.46
N ASN A 26 29.51 -3.00 -0.06
CA ASN A 26 30.02 -4.00 -1.00
C ASN A 26 28.90 -4.72 -1.77
N LEU A 27 27.80 -5.04 -1.09
CA LEU A 27 26.65 -5.72 -1.70
C LEU A 27 25.93 -4.81 -2.71
N ALA A 28 25.77 -3.53 -2.37
CA ALA A 28 25.23 -2.49 -3.24
C ALA A 28 26.06 -2.32 -4.52
N LEU A 29 27.39 -2.23 -4.37
CA LEU A 29 28.32 -2.10 -5.50
C LEU A 29 28.35 -3.37 -6.37
N ARG A 30 28.33 -4.56 -5.75
CA ARG A 30 28.24 -5.84 -6.48
C ARG A 30 26.92 -5.97 -7.24
N GLN A 31 25.81 -5.55 -6.66
CA GLN A 31 24.52 -5.56 -7.34
C GLN A 31 24.49 -4.56 -8.51
N GLN A 32 25.12 -3.39 -8.37
CA GLN A 32 25.27 -2.42 -9.47
C GLN A 32 26.12 -2.99 -10.61
N LEU A 33 27.29 -3.58 -10.30
CA LEU A 33 28.14 -4.24 -11.29
C LEU A 33 27.42 -5.40 -11.98
N ALA A 34 26.69 -6.24 -11.23
CA ALA A 34 25.90 -7.32 -11.80
C ALA A 34 24.79 -6.78 -12.73
N THR A 35 24.12 -5.69 -12.35
CA THR A 35 23.07 -5.07 -13.16
C THR A 35 23.63 -4.44 -14.44
N MET A 36 24.78 -3.77 -14.35
CA MET A 36 25.47 -3.17 -15.50
C MET A 36 26.01 -4.23 -16.47
N LYS A 37 26.68 -5.27 -15.96
CA LYS A 37 27.17 -6.38 -16.78
C LYS A 37 26.04 -7.13 -17.49
N ARG A 38 24.85 -7.20 -16.88
CA ARG A 38 23.68 -7.91 -17.42
C ARG A 38 22.85 -7.07 -18.40
N SER A 39 23.06 -5.76 -18.46
CA SER A 39 22.19 -4.86 -19.22
C SER A 39 22.98 -3.89 -20.09
N ALA A 40 23.45 -4.38 -21.24
CA ALA A 40 24.36 -3.68 -22.15
C ALA A 40 23.79 -2.43 -22.87
N LYS A 41 22.50 -2.09 -22.72
CA LYS A 41 21.89 -0.92 -23.40
C LYS A 41 20.95 -0.06 -22.54
N ARG A 42 20.12 -0.67 -21.67
CA ARG A 42 19.26 0.06 -20.71
C ARG A 42 18.98 -0.81 -19.47
N PRO A 43 19.42 -0.41 -18.27
CA PRO A 43 19.22 -1.19 -17.05
C PRO A 43 17.73 -1.31 -16.69
N GLN A 44 17.14 -2.47 -16.93
CA GLN A 44 15.80 -2.79 -16.45
C GLN A 44 15.87 -3.34 -15.02
N LEU A 45 15.58 -2.47 -14.04
CA LEU A 45 15.55 -2.84 -12.63
C LEU A 45 14.32 -3.71 -12.34
N ARG A 46 14.55 -4.99 -12.01
CA ARG A 46 13.51 -5.98 -11.69
C ARG A 46 12.86 -5.66 -10.34
N ALA A 47 11.68 -6.23 -10.08
CA ALA A 47 10.98 -6.05 -8.81
C ALA A 47 11.82 -6.51 -7.60
N SER A 48 12.63 -7.56 -7.77
CA SER A 48 13.60 -8.05 -6.77
C SER A 48 14.65 -7.00 -6.42
N ASP A 49 15.21 -6.33 -7.43
CA ASP A 49 16.23 -5.28 -7.24
C ASP A 49 15.63 -4.09 -6.48
N ARG A 50 14.37 -3.74 -6.78
CA ARG A 50 13.66 -2.67 -6.06
C ARG A 50 13.43 -3.03 -4.59
N LEU A 51 13.04 -4.28 -4.31
CA LEU A 51 12.81 -4.75 -2.95
C LEU A 51 14.14 -4.76 -2.17
N PHE A 52 15.21 -5.22 -2.81
CA PHE A 52 16.57 -5.20 -2.26
C PHE A 52 16.95 -3.79 -1.80
N TRP A 53 16.83 -2.77 -2.67
CA TRP A 53 17.15 -1.38 -2.31
C TRP A 53 16.25 -0.80 -1.23
N ILE A 54 14.96 -1.15 -1.22
CA ILE A 54 14.04 -0.71 -0.15
C ILE A 54 14.48 -1.28 1.21
N ILE A 55 14.78 -2.58 1.27
CA ILE A 55 15.24 -3.25 2.50
C ILE A 55 16.58 -2.66 2.95
N LEU A 56 17.52 -2.51 2.01
CA LEU A 56 18.84 -1.93 2.24
C LEU A 56 18.74 -0.52 2.84
N SER A 57 17.86 0.33 2.30
CA SER A 57 17.64 1.71 2.79
C SER A 57 17.07 1.80 4.21
N ARG A 58 16.52 0.70 4.75
CA ARG A 58 16.03 0.64 6.13
C ARG A 58 17.12 0.30 7.15
N PHE A 59 18.17 -0.40 6.72
CA PHE A 59 19.24 -0.87 7.60
C PHE A 59 20.44 0.08 7.65
N LEU A 60 20.77 0.73 6.53
CA LEU A 60 21.82 1.75 6.49
C LEU A 60 21.27 3.12 6.92
N SER A 61 21.88 3.76 7.91
CA SER A 61 21.61 5.16 8.25
C SER A 61 22.15 6.14 7.20
N ASN A 62 23.25 5.80 6.53
CA ASN A 62 23.92 6.65 5.51
C ASN A 62 23.69 6.19 4.07
N TRP A 63 22.60 5.46 3.81
CA TRP A 63 22.29 4.84 2.51
C TRP A 63 22.31 5.80 1.30
N ARG A 64 22.07 7.11 1.52
CA ARG A 64 22.07 8.13 0.46
C ARG A 64 23.45 8.42 -0.11
N GLN A 65 24.52 8.26 0.68
CA GLN A 65 25.89 8.55 0.25
C GLN A 65 26.50 7.42 -0.59
N VAL A 66 26.01 6.18 -0.41
CA VAL A 66 26.48 4.97 -1.10
C VAL A 66 25.84 4.78 -2.49
N LEU A 67 24.74 5.49 -2.75
CA LEU A 67 23.97 5.37 -3.99
C LEU A 67 24.54 6.23 -5.12
N ILE A 68 25.58 5.72 -5.80
CA ILE A 68 26.22 6.40 -6.94
C ILE A 68 25.42 6.22 -8.23
N VAL A 69 24.82 5.04 -8.46
CA VAL A 69 24.17 4.67 -9.73
C VAL A 69 22.64 4.83 -9.69
N VAL A 70 22.00 4.58 -8.55
CA VAL A 70 20.54 4.66 -8.40
C VAL A 70 20.18 5.91 -7.61
N LYS A 71 19.48 6.84 -8.25
CA LYS A 71 19.02 8.08 -7.59
C LYS A 71 18.23 7.76 -6.31
N PRO A 72 18.61 8.31 -5.13
CA PRO A 72 17.97 7.99 -3.85
C PRO A 72 16.47 8.32 -3.83
N GLU A 73 16.04 9.31 -4.63
CA GLU A 73 14.63 9.66 -4.83
C GLU A 73 13.81 8.50 -5.40
N THR A 74 14.44 7.66 -6.22
CA THR A 74 13.79 6.52 -6.88
C THR A 74 13.48 5.42 -5.88
N VAL A 75 14.42 5.14 -4.96
CA VAL A 75 14.23 4.15 -3.88
C VAL A 75 13.11 4.60 -2.95
N VAL A 76 13.09 5.88 -2.57
CA VAL A 76 11.99 6.46 -1.75
C VAL A 76 10.65 6.34 -2.47
N ARG A 77 10.60 6.59 -3.79
CA ARG A 77 9.38 6.43 -4.58
C ARG A 77 8.88 4.99 -4.59
N TRP A 78 9.78 4.01 -4.71
CA TRP A 78 9.38 2.60 -4.62
C TRP A 78 8.90 2.21 -3.23
N HIS A 79 9.57 2.68 -2.17
CA HIS A 79 9.13 2.47 -0.80
C HIS A 79 7.73 3.02 -0.57
N LYS A 80 7.46 4.28 -0.98
CA LYS A 80 6.11 4.88 -0.91
C LYS A 80 5.08 4.07 -1.68
N LYS A 81 5.43 3.57 -2.88
CA LYS A 81 4.53 2.74 -3.70
C LYS A 81 4.24 1.40 -3.03
N GLY A 82 5.26 0.74 -2.48
CA GLY A 82 5.12 -0.52 -1.73
C GLY A 82 4.27 -0.33 -0.48
N PHE A 83 4.51 0.73 0.28
CA PHE A 83 3.71 1.08 1.47
C PHE A 83 2.24 1.34 1.10
N LYS A 84 1.97 2.10 0.04
CA LYS A 84 0.60 2.31 -0.46
C LYS A 84 -0.06 0.99 -0.86
N LEU A 85 0.68 0.07 -1.47
CA LEU A 85 0.16 -1.24 -1.85
C LEU A 85 -0.15 -2.11 -0.62
N PHE A 86 0.75 -2.11 0.37
CA PHE A 86 0.57 -2.80 1.64
C PHE A 86 -0.67 -2.29 2.37
N TRP A 87 -0.83 -0.97 2.50
CA TRP A 87 -2.01 -0.40 3.12
C TRP A 87 -3.27 -0.62 2.30
N ARG A 88 -3.19 -0.59 0.96
CA ARG A 88 -4.33 -0.97 0.11
C ARG A 88 -4.74 -2.41 0.33
N PHE A 89 -3.79 -3.34 0.47
CA PHE A 89 -4.07 -4.73 0.77
C PHE A 89 -4.64 -4.90 2.18
N LYS A 90 -4.02 -4.28 3.19
CA LYS A 90 -4.46 -4.35 4.59
C LYS A 90 -5.82 -3.69 4.82
N SER A 91 -6.12 -2.62 4.09
CA SER A 91 -7.42 -1.93 4.13
C SER A 91 -8.47 -2.55 3.22
N ARG A 92 -8.15 -3.62 2.46
CA ARG A 92 -9.20 -4.39 1.78
C ARG A 92 -10.16 -4.89 2.84
N ARG A 93 -11.43 -4.50 2.70
CA ARG A 93 -12.51 -4.98 3.56
C ARG A 93 -12.50 -6.51 3.53
N LYS A 94 -12.44 -7.11 4.72
CA LYS A 94 -12.36 -8.57 4.92
C LYS A 94 -13.72 -9.27 4.92
N GLY A 95 -14.80 -8.53 4.74
CA GLY A 95 -16.16 -9.06 4.71
C GLY A 95 -16.97 -8.47 3.54
N PRO A 96 -18.15 -9.04 3.25
CA PRO A 96 -19.11 -8.40 2.36
C PRO A 96 -19.36 -6.98 2.88
N GLY A 97 -19.46 -6.01 1.97
CA GLY A 97 -19.87 -4.66 2.35
C GLY A 97 -21.31 -4.66 2.86
N ARG A 98 -22.01 -3.53 2.74
CA ARG A 98 -23.47 -3.52 2.90
C ARG A 98 -24.08 -4.69 2.11
N PRO A 99 -24.96 -5.51 2.72
CA PRO A 99 -25.55 -6.63 2.02
C PRO A 99 -26.20 -6.12 0.73
N PRO A 100 -25.92 -6.77 -0.41
CA PRO A 100 -26.50 -6.34 -1.68
C PRO A 100 -28.02 -6.43 -1.58
N ILE A 101 -28.70 -5.31 -1.88
CA ILE A 101 -30.15 -5.29 -2.06
C ILE A 101 -30.48 -6.26 -3.21
N SER A 102 -31.54 -7.08 -3.04
CA SER A 102 -31.99 -8.01 -4.08
C SER A 102 -32.20 -7.29 -5.41
N SER A 103 -31.92 -7.98 -6.51
CA SER A 103 -32.07 -7.43 -7.88
C SER A 103 -33.50 -6.92 -8.11
N GLU A 104 -34.49 -7.65 -7.60
CA GLU A 104 -35.91 -7.32 -7.72
C GLU A 104 -36.25 -5.95 -7.13
N ILE A 105 -35.79 -5.67 -5.90
CA ILE A 105 -36.03 -4.38 -5.24
C ILE A 105 -35.32 -3.26 -6.01
N ARG A 106 -34.11 -3.51 -6.52
CA ARG A 106 -33.36 -2.52 -7.31
C ARG A 106 -34.06 -2.17 -8.62
N ASP A 107 -34.63 -3.16 -9.30
CA ASP A 107 -35.35 -2.96 -10.55
C ASP A 107 -36.72 -2.32 -10.33
N LEU A 108 -37.37 -2.58 -9.18
CA LEU A 108 -38.54 -1.84 -8.74
C LEU A 108 -38.22 -0.36 -8.51
N VAL A 109 -37.16 -0.05 -7.74
CA VAL A 109 -36.71 1.33 -7.49
C VAL A 109 -36.45 2.07 -8.80
N ARG A 110 -35.74 1.45 -9.75
CA ARG A 110 -35.45 2.03 -11.06
C ARG A 110 -36.72 2.30 -11.87
N ARG A 111 -37.69 1.38 -11.85
CA ARG A 111 -38.98 1.58 -12.54
C ARG A 111 -39.75 2.76 -11.96
N ILE A 112 -39.85 2.86 -10.63
CA ILE A 112 -40.52 3.96 -9.94
C ILE A 112 -39.83 5.30 -10.23
N ALA A 113 -38.50 5.33 -10.17
CA ALA A 113 -37.71 6.53 -10.45
C ALA A 113 -37.86 7.02 -11.91
N LYS A 114 -37.87 6.08 -12.87
CA LYS A 114 -38.12 6.41 -14.29
C LYS A 114 -39.55 6.92 -14.52
N ALA A 115 -40.53 6.31 -13.86
CA ALA A 115 -41.93 6.72 -13.98
C ALA A 115 -42.21 8.08 -13.30
N ASN A 116 -41.40 8.46 -12.31
CA ASN A 116 -41.60 9.70 -11.54
C ASN A 116 -40.29 10.50 -11.40
N PRO A 117 -39.85 11.22 -12.45
CA PRO A 117 -38.56 11.93 -12.46
C PRO A 117 -38.40 13.02 -11.39
N LEU A 118 -39.50 13.55 -10.88
CA LEU A 118 -39.51 14.61 -9.85
C LEU A 118 -39.37 14.05 -8.42
N TRP A 119 -39.41 12.73 -8.23
CA TRP A 119 -39.35 12.13 -6.90
C TRP A 119 -37.91 11.95 -6.43
N GLY A 120 -37.58 12.53 -5.27
CA GLY A 120 -36.29 12.32 -4.60
C GLY A 120 -36.21 10.98 -3.85
N ALA A 121 -34.99 10.56 -3.52
CA ALA A 121 -34.71 9.32 -2.78
C ALA A 121 -35.55 9.11 -1.51
N PRO A 122 -35.78 10.14 -0.65
CA PRO A 122 -36.59 9.97 0.56
C PRO A 122 -38.06 9.65 0.25
N ARG A 123 -38.60 10.19 -0.85
CA ARG A 123 -39.98 9.97 -1.26
C ARG A 123 -40.19 8.56 -1.80
N ILE A 124 -39.26 8.08 -2.64
CA ILE A 124 -39.28 6.70 -3.14
C ILE A 124 -39.13 5.70 -1.98
N HIS A 125 -38.26 5.99 -1.00
CA HIS A 125 -38.13 5.17 0.21
C HIS A 125 -39.44 5.10 1.01
N GLY A 126 -40.13 6.24 1.20
CA GLY A 126 -41.43 6.27 1.87
C GLY A 126 -42.50 5.44 1.16
N GLU A 127 -42.53 5.45 -0.19
CA GLU A 127 -43.45 4.60 -0.96
C GLU A 127 -43.10 3.11 -0.85
N LEU A 128 -41.81 2.76 -0.84
CA LEU A 128 -41.38 1.36 -0.63
C LEU A 128 -41.74 0.85 0.78
N LEU A 129 -41.64 1.71 1.79
CA LEU A 129 -42.09 1.37 3.15
C LEU A 129 -43.59 1.10 3.20
N LYS A 130 -44.41 1.88 2.48
CA LYS A 130 -45.86 1.61 2.37
C LYS A 130 -46.17 0.26 1.71
N LEU A 131 -45.30 -0.21 0.82
CA LEU A 131 -45.39 -1.53 0.18
C LEU A 131 -44.85 -2.67 1.06
N GLY A 132 -44.47 -2.39 2.32
CA GLY A 132 -43.89 -3.37 3.24
C GLY A 132 -42.45 -3.77 2.94
N ILE A 133 -41.75 -3.02 2.07
CA ILE A 133 -40.37 -3.31 1.69
C ILE A 133 -39.43 -2.48 2.56
N GLU A 134 -38.85 -3.11 3.57
CA GLU A 134 -37.81 -2.52 4.40
C GLU A 134 -36.47 -2.50 3.63
N THR A 135 -36.03 -1.30 3.25
CA THR A 135 -34.68 -1.12 2.70
C THR A 135 -33.74 -0.68 3.82
N PRO A 136 -32.52 -1.27 3.95
CA PRO A 136 -31.56 -0.86 4.98
C PRO A 136 -31.33 0.64 4.87
N ASN A 137 -31.61 1.37 5.95
CA ASN A 137 -31.78 2.80 5.94
C ASN A 137 -30.44 3.52 5.71
N GLU A 138 -30.09 3.78 4.45
CA GLU A 138 -28.96 4.61 4.03
C GLU A 138 -29.02 4.78 2.51
N ARG A 139 -29.30 5.99 2.01
CA ARG A 139 -29.21 6.43 0.59
C ARG A 139 -29.52 5.34 -0.45
N CYS A 140 -30.75 5.33 -0.97
CA CYS A 140 -31.05 4.58 -2.20
C CYS A 140 -29.99 4.94 -3.27
N PRO A 141 -29.31 3.94 -3.85
CA PRO A 141 -28.48 4.19 -5.03
C PRO A 141 -29.44 4.37 -6.20
N ILE A 142 -29.87 5.61 -6.42
CA ILE A 142 -30.57 6.02 -7.64
C ILE A 142 -29.55 6.07 -8.77
#